data_AF-A0A9Q0I819-F1
#
_entry.id   AF-A0A9Q0I819-F1
#
_cell.length_a   1.000
_cell.length_b   1.000
_cell.length_c   1.000
_cell.angle_alpha   90.00
_cell.angle_beta   90.00
_cell.angle_gamma   90.00
#
_symmetry.space_group_name_H-M   'P 1'
#
loop_
_entity.id
_entity.type
_entity.pdbx_description
1 polymer ?
#
loop_
_entity_poly.entity_id
_entity_poly.type
_entity_poly.pdbx_seq_one_letter_code
_entity_poly.pdbx_strand_id
1 'polypeptide(L)'
;MFFEVFVARRFVLFCALLQYTNGDLVYSIQEEMKLGSVIGNIAKDLGLDVGTLSTRKARIETEGNDRRYCDVNLRSGDVIVAERMDREKICAAKPLCVITFEILLEAPLELHRITLQIQDVNDNGPTFPKDKIKLEIRVSCKRSTVSCERGP
;
A
#
# COMPACT_ATOMS: atom_id res chain seq x y z
N MET A 1 30.14 -8.98 -43.88
CA MET A 1 28.76 -9.53 -43.86
C MET A 1 28.58 -10.61 -42.79
N PHE A 2 29.40 -11.66 -42.76
CA PHE A 2 29.29 -12.74 -41.76
C PHE A 2 29.54 -12.31 -40.29
N PHE A 3 30.45 -11.36 -40.06
CA PHE A 3 30.80 -10.88 -38.71
C PHE A 3 29.66 -10.09 -38.05
N GLU A 4 29.03 -9.19 -38.82
CA GLU A 4 27.83 -8.41 -38.41
C GLU A 4 26.65 -9.31 -38.01
N VAL A 5 26.39 -10.36 -38.79
CA VAL A 5 25.31 -11.32 -38.51
C VAL A 5 25.58 -12.11 -37.23
N PHE A 6 26.84 -12.45 -36.94
CA PHE A 6 27.22 -13.19 -35.74
C PHE A 6 27.10 -12.32 -34.48
N VAL A 7 27.50 -11.04 -34.57
CA VAL A 7 27.32 -10.04 -33.51
C VAL A 7 25.85 -9.79 -33.24
N ALA A 8 25.04 -9.57 -34.28
CA ALA A 8 23.59 -9.37 -34.15
C ALA A 8 22.89 -10.58 -33.51
N ARG A 9 23.27 -11.80 -33.90
CA ARG A 9 22.69 -13.03 -33.35
C ARG A 9 23.08 -13.26 -31.88
N ARG A 10 24.31 -12.92 -31.49
CA ARG A 10 24.76 -12.94 -30.08
C ARG A 10 24.03 -11.88 -29.25
N PHE A 11 23.77 -10.71 -29.83
CA PHE A 11 23.04 -9.61 -29.19
C PHE A 11 21.56 -9.96 -28.98
N VAL A 12 20.89 -10.54 -29.97
CA VAL A 12 19.51 -11.02 -29.85
C VAL A 12 19.38 -12.14 -28.80
N LEU A 13 20.33 -13.07 -28.76
CA LEU A 13 20.39 -14.09 -27.70
C LEU A 13 20.62 -13.47 -26.31
N PHE A 14 21.47 -12.45 -26.21
CA PHE A 14 21.70 -11.72 -24.96
C PHE A 14 20.44 -10.95 -24.49
N CYS A 15 19.72 -10.29 -25.41
CA CYS A 15 18.44 -9.65 -25.12
C CYS A 15 17.34 -10.65 -24.73
N ALA A 16 17.35 -11.86 -25.30
CA ALA A 16 16.44 -12.94 -24.90
C ALA A 16 16.80 -13.56 -23.53
N LEU A 17 18.07 -13.44 -23.11
CA LEU A 17 18.55 -13.84 -21.79
C LEU A 17 18.37 -12.75 -20.72
N LEU A 18 18.11 -11.50 -21.11
CA LEU A 18 17.57 -10.47 -20.21
C LEU A 18 16.10 -10.81 -19.93
N GLN A 19 15.90 -11.89 -19.18
CA GLN A 19 14.60 -12.25 -18.67
C GLN A 19 14.08 -11.10 -17.81
N TYR A 20 12.82 -10.75 -18.09
CA TYR A 20 11.96 -9.84 -17.35
C TYR A 20 12.30 -9.83 -15.85
N THR A 21 12.88 -8.75 -15.35
CA THR A 21 12.83 -8.49 -13.91
C THR A 21 11.38 -8.17 -13.60
N ASN A 22 10.63 -9.11 -13.01
CA ASN A 22 9.33 -8.81 -12.45
C ASN A 22 9.55 -7.76 -11.36
N GLY A 23 9.17 -6.52 -11.66
CA GLY A 23 9.33 -5.39 -10.76
C GLY A 23 8.41 -5.52 -9.55
N ASP A 24 8.77 -4.85 -8.46
CA ASP A 24 7.88 -4.69 -7.30
C ASP A 24 6.54 -4.10 -7.76
N LEU A 25 5.43 -4.79 -7.45
CA LEU A 25 4.11 -4.26 -7.76
C LEU A 25 3.71 -3.22 -6.72
N VAL A 26 3.24 -2.07 -7.20
CA VAL A 26 2.78 -0.98 -6.33
C VAL A 26 1.32 -0.69 -6.61
N TYR A 27 0.49 -0.83 -5.57
CA TYR A 27 -0.92 -0.44 -5.60
C TYR A 27 -1.17 0.74 -4.65
N SER A 28 -2.27 1.45 -4.88
CA SER A 28 -2.75 2.49 -3.99
C SER A 28 -4.23 2.29 -3.68
N ILE A 29 -4.62 2.42 -2.43
CA ILE A 29 -6.02 2.37 -2.01
C ILE A 29 -6.30 3.44 -0.96
N GLN A 30 -7.51 3.98 -0.96
CA GLN A 30 -7.98 4.82 0.14
C GLN A 30 -8.14 3.98 1.41
N GLU A 31 -7.93 4.60 2.57
CA GLU A 31 -8.28 3.97 3.82
C GLU A 31 -9.80 3.78 3.98
N GLU A 32 -10.20 3.06 5.03
CA GLU A 32 -11.60 2.88 5.44
C GLU A 32 -12.49 2.22 4.38
N MET A 33 -11.87 1.56 3.40
CA MET A 33 -12.55 0.80 2.36
C MET A 33 -13.24 -0.45 2.92
N LYS A 34 -14.37 -0.82 2.30
CA LYS A 34 -15.18 -1.97 2.72
C LYS A 34 -14.42 -3.28 2.51
N LEU A 35 -14.71 -4.26 3.35
CA LEU A 35 -14.25 -5.64 3.15
C LEU A 35 -14.66 -6.16 1.77
N GLY A 36 -13.74 -6.83 1.09
CA GLY A 36 -13.93 -7.32 -0.28
C GLY A 36 -13.74 -6.27 -1.37
N SER A 37 -13.43 -5.02 -1.04
CA SER A 37 -13.10 -4.00 -2.06
C SER A 37 -11.87 -4.43 -2.84
N VAL A 38 -11.90 -4.24 -4.16
CA VAL A 38 -10.80 -4.60 -5.06
C VAL A 38 -9.72 -3.53 -4.99
N ILE A 39 -8.47 -3.97 -4.77
CA ILE A 39 -7.26 -3.13 -4.77
C ILE A 39 -6.64 -3.13 -6.17
N GLY A 40 -6.52 -4.30 -6.79
CA GLY A 40 -5.87 -4.50 -8.09
C GLY A 40 -5.98 -5.95 -8.55
N ASN A 41 -5.59 -6.25 -9.79
CA ASN A 41 -5.69 -7.61 -10.35
C ASN A 41 -4.30 -8.21 -10.57
N ILE A 42 -3.89 -9.08 -9.66
CA ILE A 42 -2.55 -9.67 -9.69
C ILE A 42 -2.36 -10.65 -10.85
N ALA A 43 -3.43 -11.33 -11.29
CA ALA A 43 -3.32 -12.25 -12.43
C ALA A 43 -2.85 -11.49 -13.69
N LYS A 44 -3.49 -10.35 -13.98
CA LYS A 44 -3.14 -9.50 -15.12
C LYS A 44 -1.73 -8.93 -14.99
N ASP A 45 -1.40 -8.41 -13.81
CA ASP A 45 -0.13 -7.70 -13.63
C ASP A 45 1.08 -8.64 -13.58
N LEU A 46 0.89 -9.91 -13.20
CA LEU A 46 1.90 -10.98 -13.33
C LEU A 46 1.86 -11.69 -14.70
N GLY A 47 0.92 -11.34 -15.58
CA GLY A 47 0.74 -12.02 -16.87
C GLY A 47 0.31 -13.49 -16.75
N LEU A 48 -0.36 -13.85 -15.66
CA LEU A 48 -0.86 -15.20 -15.37
C LEU A 48 -2.35 -15.32 -15.70
N ASP A 49 -2.77 -16.52 -16.09
CA ASP A 49 -4.19 -16.86 -16.14
C ASP A 49 -4.76 -17.02 -14.72
N VAL A 50 -6.02 -16.63 -14.52
CA VAL A 50 -6.67 -16.69 -13.20
C VAL A 50 -6.71 -18.13 -12.65
N GLY A 51 -6.91 -19.13 -13.50
CA GLY A 51 -6.86 -20.54 -13.10
C GLY A 51 -5.48 -20.99 -12.62
N THR A 52 -4.42 -20.32 -13.07
CA THR A 52 -3.04 -20.59 -12.64
C THR A 52 -2.84 -20.21 -11.18
N LEU A 53 -3.43 -19.11 -10.72
CA LEU A 53 -3.38 -18.72 -9.30
C LEU A 53 -3.97 -19.79 -8.39
N SER A 54 -5.12 -20.35 -8.76
CA SER A 54 -5.74 -21.44 -8.02
C SER A 54 -4.89 -22.72 -8.05
N THR A 55 -4.41 -23.11 -9.24
CA THR A 55 -3.63 -24.33 -9.45
C THR A 55 -2.31 -24.30 -8.69
N ARG A 56 -1.65 -23.14 -8.66
CA ARG A 56 -0.40 -22.90 -7.95
C ARG A 56 -0.61 -22.43 -6.50
N LYS A 57 -1.83 -22.49 -5.98
CA LYS A 57 -2.20 -22.13 -4.59
C LYS A 57 -1.66 -20.77 -4.17
N ALA A 58 -1.88 -19.75 -4.99
CA ALA A 58 -1.44 -18.40 -4.70
C ALA A 58 -1.95 -17.96 -3.32
N ARG A 59 -1.06 -17.46 -2.47
CA ARG A 59 -1.43 -16.94 -1.14
C ARG A 59 -0.58 -15.75 -0.75
N ILE A 60 -1.12 -14.93 0.15
CA ILE A 60 -0.37 -13.80 0.70
C ILE A 60 0.38 -14.28 1.95
N GLU A 61 1.67 -13.99 1.98
CA GLU A 61 2.53 -14.09 3.14
C GLU A 61 2.83 -12.66 3.64
N THR A 62 2.66 -12.45 4.95
CA THR A 62 2.91 -11.15 5.60
C THR A 62 4.15 -11.28 6.49
N GLU A 63 5.06 -10.31 6.41
CA GLU A 63 6.25 -10.31 7.27
C GLU A 63 5.90 -9.84 8.70
N GLY A 64 6.09 -10.71 9.69
CA GLY A 64 6.16 -10.33 11.10
C GLY A 64 4.85 -9.88 11.78
N ASN A 65 3.70 -9.95 11.12
CA ASN A 65 2.41 -9.59 11.70
C ASN A 65 1.31 -10.59 11.30
N ASP A 66 0.60 -11.15 12.28
CA ASP A 66 -0.53 -12.07 12.05
C ASP A 66 -1.74 -11.38 11.42
N ARG A 67 -1.79 -10.04 11.43
CA ARG A 67 -2.89 -9.30 10.81
C ARG A 67 -2.74 -9.24 9.29
N ARG A 68 -3.80 -9.66 8.61
CA ARG A 68 -3.88 -9.77 7.17
C ARG A 68 -4.86 -8.74 6.61
N TYR A 69 -4.34 -7.58 6.19
CA TYR A 69 -5.16 -6.50 5.61
C TYR A 69 -5.68 -6.82 4.21
N CYS A 70 -4.99 -7.70 3.47
CA CYS A 70 -5.29 -8.04 2.09
C CYS A 70 -5.40 -9.56 1.89
N ASP A 71 -6.28 -9.99 0.98
CA ASP A 71 -6.39 -11.37 0.50
C ASP A 71 -6.38 -11.40 -1.04
N VAL A 72 -6.19 -12.56 -1.65
CA VAL A 72 -6.29 -12.78 -3.09
C VAL A 72 -7.53 -13.61 -3.38
N ASN A 73 -8.43 -13.06 -4.18
CA ASN A 73 -9.54 -13.81 -4.74
C ASN A 73 -9.04 -14.67 -5.90
N LEU A 74 -8.83 -15.96 -5.65
CA LEU A 74 -8.33 -16.93 -6.64
C LEU A 74 -9.28 -17.16 -7.83
N ARG A 75 -10.55 -16.73 -7.74
CA ARG A 75 -11.53 -16.87 -8.83
C ARG A 75 -11.49 -15.73 -9.83
N SER A 76 -11.09 -14.53 -9.41
CA SER A 76 -11.00 -13.35 -10.27
C SER A 76 -9.57 -12.87 -10.51
N GLY A 77 -8.63 -13.29 -9.65
CA GLY A 77 -7.26 -12.80 -9.62
C GLY A 77 -7.13 -11.42 -8.99
N ASP A 78 -8.12 -10.98 -8.21
CA ASP A 78 -8.09 -9.68 -7.55
C ASP A 78 -7.45 -9.76 -6.17
N VAL A 79 -6.60 -8.79 -5.83
CA VAL A 79 -6.24 -8.49 -4.44
C VAL A 79 -7.39 -7.70 -3.83
N ILE A 80 -7.89 -8.14 -2.69
CA ILE A 80 -9.06 -7.58 -2.01
C ILE A 80 -8.74 -7.17 -0.58
N VAL A 81 -9.49 -6.20 -0.06
CA VAL A 81 -9.44 -5.79 1.34
C VAL A 81 -9.99 -6.92 2.23
N ALA A 82 -9.17 -7.47 3.11
CA ALA A 82 -9.53 -8.55 4.04
C ALA A 82 -9.83 -8.03 5.46
N GLU A 83 -9.20 -6.92 5.84
CA GLU A 83 -9.47 -6.20 7.08
C GLU A 83 -9.55 -4.69 6.78
N ARG A 84 -10.42 -3.98 7.48
CA ARG A 84 -10.55 -2.54 7.32
C ARG A 84 -9.24 -1.85 7.72
N MET A 85 -8.68 -1.07 6.80
CA MET A 85 -7.43 -0.35 6.98
C MET A 85 -7.73 1.05 7.50
N ASP A 86 -7.27 1.34 8.71
CA ASP A 86 -7.32 2.65 9.37
C ASP A 86 -5.88 3.16 9.44
N ARG A 87 -5.57 4.25 8.72
CA ARG A 87 -4.20 4.73 8.53
C ARG A 87 -3.61 5.21 9.84
N GLU A 88 -4.40 5.81 10.72
CA GLU A 88 -3.98 6.25 12.06
C GLU A 88 -3.57 5.06 12.93
N LYS A 89 -4.29 3.93 12.86
CA LYS A 89 -3.93 2.71 13.60
C LYS A 89 -2.71 2.00 13.03
N ILE A 90 -2.52 2.01 11.71
CA ILE A 90 -1.44 1.29 11.03
C ILE A 90 -0.13 2.10 11.05
N CYS A 91 -0.20 3.38 10.70
CA CYS A 91 0.95 4.23 10.43
C CYS A 91 1.05 5.46 11.35
N ALA A 92 0.06 5.71 12.20
CA ALA A 92 -0.04 6.90 13.04
C ALA A 92 0.07 8.19 12.19
N ALA A 93 0.84 9.17 12.65
CA ALA A 93 1.00 10.46 11.97
C ALA A 93 2.08 10.49 10.88
N LYS A 94 2.51 9.32 10.36
CA LYS A 94 3.52 9.29 9.29
C LYS A 94 2.96 9.88 7.99
N PRO A 95 3.75 10.68 7.25
CA PRO A 95 3.29 11.31 6.01
C PRO A 95 3.08 10.31 4.87
N LEU A 96 3.73 9.16 4.93
CA LEU A 96 3.57 8.07 3.98
C LEU A 96 3.20 6.80 4.75
N CYS A 97 2.09 6.19 4.36
CA CYS A 97 1.64 4.92 4.92
C CYS A 97 1.72 3.83 3.85
N VAL A 98 2.58 2.85 4.11
CA VAL A 98 2.86 1.75 3.18
C VAL A 98 2.84 0.45 3.96
N ILE A 99 2.17 -0.55 3.41
CA ILE A 99 2.26 -1.94 3.86
C ILE A 99 2.85 -2.78 2.73
N THR A 100 3.71 -3.72 3.08
CA THR A 100 4.33 -4.65 2.13
C THR A 100 3.93 -6.07 2.46
N PHE A 101 3.60 -6.84 1.44
CA PHE A 101 3.28 -8.26 1.55
C PHE A 101 3.76 -8.98 0.30
N GLU A 102 3.85 -10.31 0.39
CA GLU A 102 4.36 -11.14 -0.69
C GLU A 102 3.28 -12.10 -1.17
N ILE A 103 3.19 -12.31 -2.48
CA ILE A 103 2.37 -13.37 -3.05
C ILE A 103 3.27 -14.55 -3.38
N LEU A 104 2.98 -15.67 -2.73
CA LEU A 104 3.65 -16.94 -2.93
C LEU A 104 2.85 -17.81 -3.91
N LEU A 105 3.52 -18.33 -4.94
CA LEU A 105 2.99 -19.37 -5.82
C LEU A 105 3.82 -20.65 -5.68
N GLU A 106 3.17 -21.80 -5.67
CA GLU A 106 3.80 -23.13 -5.59
C GLU A 106 4.04 -23.75 -6.97
N ALA A 107 5.01 -24.66 -7.06
CA ALA A 107 5.33 -25.52 -8.22
C ALA A 107 5.40 -24.81 -9.60
N PRO A 108 6.47 -24.04 -9.91
CA PRO A 108 7.66 -23.77 -9.10
C PRO A 108 7.40 -22.75 -7.99
N LEU A 109 8.31 -22.63 -7.01
CA LEU A 109 8.18 -21.63 -5.97
C LEU A 109 8.51 -20.24 -6.55
N GLU A 110 7.55 -19.32 -6.49
CA GLU A 110 7.72 -17.91 -6.87
C GLU A 110 7.19 -17.00 -5.78
N LEU A 111 7.86 -15.86 -5.59
CA LEU A 111 7.53 -14.87 -4.58
C LEU A 111 7.51 -13.51 -5.26
N HIS A 112 6.36 -12.82 -5.20
CA HIS A 112 6.20 -11.50 -5.79
C HIS A 112 5.92 -10.49 -4.70
N ARG A 113 6.79 -9.49 -4.57
CA ARG A 113 6.66 -8.45 -3.57
C ARG A 113 5.65 -7.40 -4.01
N ILE A 114 4.73 -7.08 -3.12
CA ILE A 114 3.67 -6.09 -3.34
C ILE A 114 3.76 -5.02 -2.28
N THR A 115 3.73 -3.77 -2.75
CA THR A 115 3.71 -2.57 -1.92
C THR A 115 2.36 -1.91 -2.07
N LEU A 116 1.61 -1.78 -0.98
CA LEU A 116 0.34 -1.08 -0.95
C LEU A 116 0.49 0.25 -0.23
N GLN A 117 0.24 1.34 -0.95
CA GLN A 117 0.16 2.68 -0.42
C GLN A 117 -1.27 2.97 0.06
N ILE A 118 -1.41 3.28 1.34
CA ILE A 118 -2.69 3.68 1.93
C ILE A 118 -2.80 5.20 1.81
N GLN A 119 -3.83 5.67 1.12
CA GLN A 119 -4.14 7.09 0.96
C GLN A 119 -5.01 7.57 2.11
N ASP A 120 -4.56 8.65 2.73
CA ASP A 120 -5.25 9.38 3.78
C ASP A 120 -6.59 9.95 3.27
N VAL A 121 -7.64 9.80 4.07
CA VAL A 121 -8.96 10.39 3.85
C VAL A 121 -9.28 11.26 5.05
N ASN A 122 -9.90 12.42 4.82
CA ASN A 122 -10.31 13.31 5.91
C ASN A 122 -11.58 12.79 6.62
N ASP A 123 -11.46 11.67 7.32
CA ASP A 123 -12.51 11.04 8.14
C ASP A 123 -12.42 11.44 9.63
N ASN A 124 -11.28 12.00 10.04
CA ASN A 124 -11.00 12.45 11.40
C ASN A 124 -11.10 13.98 11.54
N GLY A 125 -12.16 14.45 12.20
CA GLY A 125 -12.34 15.87 12.52
C GLY A 125 -11.45 16.36 13.67
N PRO A 126 -11.07 17.65 13.70
CA PRO A 126 -10.27 18.19 14.79
C PRO A 126 -11.03 18.09 16.12
N THR A 127 -10.36 17.60 17.16
CA THR A 127 -10.93 17.47 18.50
C THR A 127 -10.21 18.42 19.46
N PHE A 128 -10.97 19.18 20.24
CA PHE A 128 -10.42 20.05 21.28
C PHE A 128 -10.44 19.35 22.64
N PRO A 129 -9.43 19.53 23.50
CA PRO A 129 -9.43 18.94 24.84
C PRO A 129 -10.57 19.43 25.74
N LYS A 130 -11.16 20.58 25.42
CA LYS A 130 -12.28 21.19 26.14
C LYS A 130 -13.33 21.65 25.13
N ASP A 131 -14.58 21.31 25.40
CA ASP A 131 -15.72 21.79 24.59
C ASP A 131 -15.92 23.30 24.71
N LYS A 132 -15.52 23.87 25.85
CA LYS A 132 -15.61 25.31 26.14
C LYS A 132 -14.30 25.80 26.72
N ILE A 133 -13.78 26.87 26.14
CA ILE A 133 -12.61 27.58 26.64
C ILE A 133 -13.10 28.93 27.17
N LYS A 134 -12.97 29.17 28.47
CA LYS A 134 -13.25 30.47 29.08
C LYS A 134 -11.96 31.26 29.13
N LEU A 135 -11.94 32.41 28.45
CA LEU A 135 -10.81 33.34 28.44
C LEU A 135 -11.20 34.59 29.24
N GLU A 136 -10.39 34.97 30.23
CA GLU A 136 -10.56 36.20 30.99
C GLU A 136 -9.45 37.20 30.64
N ILE A 137 -9.80 38.27 29.93
CA ILE A 137 -8.85 39.29 29.48
C ILE A 137 -8.99 40.54 30.35
N ARG A 138 -7.87 41.01 30.93
CA ARG A 138 -7.86 42.25 31.70
C ARG A 138 -8.00 43.47 30.79
N VAL A 139 -8.81 44.44 31.21
CA VAL A 139 -9.02 45.70 30.46
C VAL A 139 -7.72 46.50 30.31
N SER A 140 -6.78 46.37 31.26
CA SER A 140 -5.46 47.00 31.20
C SER A 140 -4.50 46.34 30.21
N CYS A 141 -4.94 45.33 29.45
CA CYS A 141 -4.04 44.59 28.58
C CYS A 141 -3.58 45.44 27.39
N LYS A 142 -2.29 45.33 27.04
CA LYS A 142 -1.69 46.08 25.93
C LYS A 142 -2.08 45.46 24.60
N ARG A 143 -2.13 46.30 23.55
CA ARG A 143 -2.28 45.80 22.17
C ARG A 143 -1.15 44.84 21.83
N SER A 144 -1.47 43.86 20.98
CA SER A 144 -0.55 42.80 20.54
C SER A 144 -0.07 41.85 21.65
N THR A 145 -0.80 41.77 22.78
CA THR A 145 -0.53 40.77 23.81
C THR A 145 -1.13 39.43 23.41
N VAL A 146 -0.31 38.37 23.37
CA VAL A 146 -0.72 37.02 22.94
C VAL A 146 -1.48 36.27 24.04
N SER A 147 -1.14 36.48 25.31
CA SER A 147 -1.89 35.95 26.46
C SER A 147 -1.83 36.94 27.62
N CYS A 148 -3.00 37.26 28.17
CA CYS A 148 -3.21 38.23 29.24
C CYS A 148 -4.24 37.71 30.23
N GLU A 149 -4.17 36.40 30.45
CA GLU A 149 -5.12 35.67 31.24
C GLU A 149 -4.93 36.00 32.72
N ARG A 150 -6.04 36.10 33.45
CA ARG A 150 -5.98 36.05 34.91
C ARG A 150 -5.56 34.63 35.28
N GLY A 151 -4.32 34.46 35.74
CA GLY A 151 -3.86 33.21 36.35
C GLY A 151 -4.76 32.81 37.53
N PRO A 152 -4.66 31.54 37.99
CA PRO A 152 -5.47 31.06 39.12
C PRO A 152 -5.35 31.94 40.36
#